data_AF-A0A7C4FH57-F1
#
_entry.id   AF-A0A7C4FH57-F1
#
_cell.length_a   1.000
_cell.length_b   1.000
_cell.length_c   1.000
_cell.angle_alpha   90.00
_cell.angle_beta   90.00
_cell.angle_gamma   90.00
#
_symmetry.space_group_name_H-M   'P 1'
#
loop_
_entity.id
_entity.type
_entity.pdbx_description
1 polymer ?
#
loop_
_entity_poly.entity_id
_entity_poly.type
_entity_poly.pdbx_seq_one_letter_code
_entity_poly.pdbx_strand_id
1 'polypeptide(L)'
;MGVRAVEKVQYVRQCAEEVVEILSILVADGVYGPVDRLARAADIETIYTATYEALRYIIPDLRECQEGKESEEQSARCVALKDILREFKVDESKITCFVNEASPKLAKRVAIEALSRGLSLREKYPQAFSSRAIRTQEKETR
;
A
#
# COMPACT_ATOMS: atom_id res chain seq x y z
N MET A 1 -15.99 14.06 29.09
CA MET A 1 -16.27 13.51 27.75
C MET A 1 -15.01 13.38 26.87
N GLY A 2 -13.82 13.06 27.43
CA GLY A 2 -12.54 13.08 26.67
C GLY A 2 -12.01 11.73 26.20
N VAL A 3 -12.40 10.61 26.82
CA VAL A 3 -11.79 9.29 26.57
C VAL A 3 -12.18 8.71 25.20
N ARG A 4 -13.45 8.82 24.81
CA ARG A 4 -13.96 8.31 23.51
C ARG A 4 -13.35 8.99 22.28
N ALA A 5 -12.97 10.26 22.38
CA ALA A 5 -12.35 10.98 21.27
C ALA A 5 -10.90 10.53 21.03
N VAL A 6 -10.17 10.22 22.10
CA VAL A 6 -8.78 9.74 22.01
C VAL A 6 -8.73 8.34 21.43
N GLU A 7 -9.64 7.46 21.85
CA GLU A 7 -9.77 6.09 21.32
C GLU A 7 -10.07 6.10 19.81
N LYS A 8 -11.00 6.96 19.37
CA LYS A 8 -11.33 7.09 17.94
C LYS A 8 -10.13 7.56 17.12
N VAL A 9 -9.36 8.54 17.61
CA VAL A 9 -8.15 9.04 16.92
C VAL A 9 -7.07 7.97 16.82
N GLN A 10 -6.87 7.18 17.87
CA GLN A 10 -5.91 6.07 17.85
C GLN A 10 -6.33 4.96 16.89
N TYR A 11 -7.61 4.61 16.86
CA TYR A 11 -8.15 3.60 15.96
C TYR A 11 -7.97 4.00 14.48
N VAL A 12 -8.33 5.23 14.11
CA VAL A 12 -8.15 5.72 12.73
C VAL A 12 -6.68 5.75 12.31
N ARG A 13 -5.74 6.00 13.24
CA ARG A 13 -4.30 5.89 12.96
C ARG A 13 -3.88 4.45 12.67
N GLN A 14 -4.41 3.48 13.41
CA GLN A 14 -4.13 2.06 13.14
C GLN A 14 -4.67 1.63 11.77
N CYS A 15 -5.86 2.13 11.39
CA CYS A 15 -6.43 1.89 10.07
C CYS A 15 -5.55 2.49 8.95
N ALA A 16 -4.99 3.67 9.19
CA ALA A 16 -4.10 4.34 8.24
C ALA A 16 -2.76 3.60 8.05
N GLU A 17 -2.24 2.95 9.09
CA GLU A 17 -0.94 2.26 9.04
C GLU A 17 -0.91 1.15 7.99
N GLU A 18 -1.97 0.34 7.90
CA GLU A 18 -2.04 -0.74 6.91
C GLU A 18 -2.13 -0.21 5.47
N VAL A 19 -2.83 0.92 5.28
CA VAL A 19 -2.87 1.60 3.99
C VAL A 19 -1.49 2.17 3.63
N VAL A 20 -0.74 2.69 4.62
CA VAL A 20 0.65 3.12 4.43
C VAL A 20 1.53 1.95 3.99
N GLU A 21 1.44 0.79 4.64
CA GLU A 21 2.21 -0.41 4.29
C GLU A 21 1.93 -0.83 2.83
N ILE A 22 0.66 -0.96 2.45
CA ILE A 22 0.25 -1.32 1.08
C ILE A 22 0.77 -0.31 0.05
N LEU A 23 0.55 0.98 0.28
CA LEU A 23 0.98 2.02 -0.66
C LEU A 23 2.50 2.11 -0.74
N SER A 24 3.23 1.85 0.36
CA SER A 24 4.69 1.87 0.37
C SER A 24 5.28 0.76 -0.49
N ILE A 25 4.64 -0.42 -0.56
CA ILE A 25 5.02 -1.49 -1.48
C ILE A 25 4.86 -1.04 -2.94
N LEU A 26 3.74 -0.39 -3.26
CA LEU A 26 3.50 0.12 -4.62
C LEU A 26 4.52 1.19 -5.02
N VAL A 27 4.88 2.08 -4.10
CA VAL A 27 5.95 3.06 -4.32
C VAL A 27 7.29 2.37 -4.58
N ALA A 28 7.61 1.32 -3.81
CA ALA A 28 8.82 0.55 -4.03
C ALA A 28 8.85 -0.08 -5.43
N ASP A 29 7.69 -0.53 -5.93
CA ASP A 29 7.48 -1.02 -7.30
C ASP A 29 7.49 0.07 -8.39
N GLY A 30 7.52 1.35 -8.02
CA GLY A 30 7.38 2.46 -8.96
C GLY A 30 5.94 2.72 -9.44
N VAL A 31 4.94 2.19 -8.74
CA VAL A 31 3.51 2.42 -9.01
C VAL A 31 3.02 3.58 -8.14
N TYR A 32 3.01 4.78 -8.71
CA TYR A 32 2.69 6.03 -7.98
C TYR A 32 1.22 6.45 -8.08
N GLY A 33 0.44 5.94 -9.04
CA GLY A 33 -0.92 6.41 -9.34
C GLY A 33 -1.85 6.48 -8.11
N PRO A 34 -2.00 5.39 -7.33
CA PRO A 34 -2.82 5.40 -6.11
C PRO A 34 -2.34 6.43 -5.07
N VAL A 35 -1.02 6.58 -4.91
CA VAL A 35 -0.42 7.52 -3.95
C VAL A 35 -0.67 8.96 -4.38
N ASP A 36 -0.44 9.27 -5.65
CA ASP A 36 -0.67 10.61 -6.21
C ASP A 36 -2.13 11.02 -6.10
N ARG A 37 -3.05 10.07 -6.36
CA ARG A 37 -4.49 10.31 -6.20
C ARG A 37 -4.84 10.57 -4.74
N LEU A 38 -4.31 9.78 -3.82
CA LEU A 38 -4.55 9.97 -2.39
C LEU A 38 -3.97 11.30 -1.87
N ALA A 39 -2.81 11.72 -2.39
CA ALA A 39 -2.19 13.01 -2.08
C ALA A 39 -3.01 14.22 -2.60
N ARG A 40 -3.87 14.01 -3.59
CA ARG A 40 -4.76 15.04 -4.16
C ARG A 40 -6.20 14.93 -3.70
N ALA A 41 -6.54 13.92 -2.90
CA ALA A 41 -7.89 13.69 -2.45
C ALA A 41 -8.49 14.94 -1.78
N ALA A 42 -9.68 15.32 -2.24
CA ALA A 42 -10.49 16.41 -1.70
C ALA A 42 -11.78 15.88 -1.03
N ASP A 43 -12.17 14.66 -1.37
CA ASP A 43 -13.40 14.00 -0.94
C ASP A 43 -13.14 12.52 -0.63
N ILE A 44 -14.13 11.88 0.01
CA ILE A 44 -14.09 10.48 0.43
C ILE A 44 -14.07 9.53 -0.79
N GLU A 45 -14.74 9.89 -1.88
CA GLU A 45 -14.79 9.07 -3.09
C GLU A 45 -13.39 8.90 -3.70
N THR A 46 -12.62 9.98 -3.75
CA THR A 46 -11.22 9.94 -4.21
C THR A 46 -10.35 9.07 -3.30
N ILE A 47 -10.56 9.13 -1.99
CA ILE A 47 -9.86 8.26 -1.01
C ILE A 47 -10.23 6.79 -1.25
N TYR A 48 -11.52 6.50 -1.43
CA TYR A 48 -12.02 5.17 -1.74
C TYR A 48 -11.37 4.64 -3.03
N THR A 49 -11.44 5.40 -4.12
CA THR A 49 -10.91 4.95 -5.41
C THR A 49 -9.40 4.72 -5.35
N ALA A 50 -8.65 5.63 -4.74
CA ALA A 50 -7.20 5.47 -4.58
C ALA A 50 -6.85 4.20 -3.76
N THR A 51 -7.56 3.97 -2.66
CA THR A 51 -7.33 2.81 -1.79
C THR A 51 -7.72 1.51 -2.51
N TYR A 52 -8.85 1.49 -3.20
CA TYR A 52 -9.29 0.34 -3.99
C TYR A 52 -8.31 0.01 -5.13
N GLU A 53 -7.82 1.02 -5.85
CA GLU A 53 -6.80 0.82 -6.88
C GLU A 53 -5.53 0.21 -6.29
N ALA A 54 -5.07 0.69 -5.12
CA ALA A 54 -3.91 0.12 -4.45
C ALA A 54 -4.10 -1.37 -4.10
N LEU A 55 -5.28 -1.73 -3.58
CA LEU A 55 -5.62 -3.13 -3.28
C LEU A 55 -5.60 -4.01 -4.53
N ARG A 56 -6.09 -3.50 -5.65
CA ARG A 56 -6.10 -4.24 -6.92
C ARG A 56 -4.69 -4.59 -7.40
N TYR A 57 -3.69 -3.75 -7.11
CA TYR A 57 -2.30 -4.05 -7.43
C TYR A 57 -1.69 -5.12 -6.52
N ILE A 58 -1.99 -5.08 -5.21
CA ILE A 58 -1.29 -5.92 -4.23
C ILE A 58 -1.94 -7.29 -4.00
N ILE A 59 -3.28 -7.39 -4.06
CA ILE A 59 -4.02 -8.63 -3.74
C ILE A 59 -3.53 -9.85 -4.54
N PRO A 60 -3.28 -9.76 -5.86
CA PRO A 60 -2.77 -10.90 -6.62
C PRO A 60 -1.45 -11.43 -6.06
N ASP A 61 -0.51 -10.54 -5.74
CA ASP A 61 0.80 -10.91 -5.19
C ASP A 61 0.66 -11.56 -3.81
N LEU A 62 -0.20 -11.02 -2.94
CA LEU A 62 -0.44 -11.61 -1.60
C LEU A 62 -1.01 -13.02 -1.72
N ARG A 63 -1.93 -13.23 -2.66
CA ARG A 63 -2.56 -14.53 -2.89
C ARG A 63 -1.56 -15.55 -3.42
N GLU A 64 -0.71 -15.17 -4.37
CA GLU A 64 0.34 -16.05 -4.89
C GLU A 64 1.32 -16.47 -3.78
N CYS A 65 1.79 -15.52 -2.97
CA CYS A 65 2.69 -15.80 -1.85
C CYS A 65 2.03 -16.63 -0.75
N GLN A 66 0.74 -16.43 -0.48
CA GLN A 66 0.00 -17.19 0.53
C GLN A 66 -0.23 -18.65 0.08
N GLU A 67 -0.50 -18.86 -1.20
CA GLU A 67 -0.76 -20.18 -1.78
C GLU A 67 0.53 -20.96 -2.10
N GLY A 68 1.72 -20.35 -1.91
CA GLY A 68 3.01 -20.97 -2.26
C GLY A 68 3.17 -21.17 -3.76
N LYS A 69 2.52 -20.33 -4.57
CA LYS A 69 2.47 -20.40 -6.03
C LYS A 69 3.40 -19.40 -6.70
N GLU A 70 4.26 -18.75 -5.93
CA GLU A 70 5.23 -17.82 -6.46
C GLU A 70 6.25 -18.53 -7.36
N SER A 71 6.62 -17.87 -8.45
CA SER A 71 7.80 -18.27 -9.23
C SER A 71 9.09 -18.06 -8.43
N GLU A 72 10.19 -18.70 -8.84
CA GLU A 72 11.53 -18.44 -8.27
C GLU A 72 11.88 -16.94 -8.30
N GLU A 73 11.48 -16.25 -9.38
CA GLU A 73 11.66 -14.80 -9.52
C GLU A 73 10.85 -13.98 -8.51
N GLN A 74 9.69 -14.48 -8.07
CA GLN A 74 8.81 -13.82 -7.09
C GLN A 74 9.12 -14.19 -5.64
N SER A 75 9.96 -15.20 -5.41
CA SER A 75 10.29 -15.65 -4.04
C SER A 75 10.90 -14.52 -3.19
N ALA A 76 11.81 -13.73 -3.76
CA ALA A 76 12.39 -12.58 -3.07
C ALA A 76 11.34 -11.50 -2.70
N ARG A 77 10.31 -11.36 -3.54
CA ARG A 77 9.19 -10.46 -3.30
C ARG A 77 8.30 -10.97 -2.18
N CYS A 78 7.96 -12.25 -2.16
CA CYS A 78 7.17 -12.83 -1.07
C CYS A 78 7.88 -12.68 0.28
N VAL A 79 9.20 -12.86 0.34
CA VAL A 79 9.99 -12.58 1.55
C VAL A 79 9.86 -11.12 1.98
N ALA A 80 10.05 -10.18 1.06
CA ALA A 80 9.91 -8.75 1.38
C ALA A 80 8.48 -8.40 1.83
N LEU A 81 7.46 -8.93 1.17
CA LEU A 81 6.05 -8.72 1.52
C LEU A 81 5.74 -9.27 2.91
N LYS A 82 6.32 -10.41 3.32
CA LYS A 82 6.15 -10.97 4.67
C LYS A 82 6.81 -10.13 5.75
N ASP A 83 7.93 -9.47 5.41
CA ASP A 83 8.61 -8.58 6.34
C ASP A 83 7.86 -7.26 6.52
N ILE A 84 7.21 -6.76 5.45
CA ILE A 84 6.47 -5.50 5.46
C ILE A 84 5.08 -5.71 6.06
N LEU A 85 4.35 -6.69 5.52
CA LEU A 85 3.02 -7.06 5.95
C LEU A 85 3.16 -8.21 6.93
N ARG A 86 2.79 -7.96 8.19
CA ARG A 86 2.88 -8.98 9.27
C ARG A 86 2.20 -10.30 8.89
N GLU A 87 1.18 -10.23 8.06
CA GLU A 87 0.48 -11.36 7.46
C GLU A 87 0.28 -11.08 5.97
N PHE A 88 0.25 -12.12 5.12
CA PHE A 88 -0.16 -12.00 3.70
C PHE A 88 -1.67 -11.81 3.56
N LYS A 89 -2.24 -10.92 4.36
CA LYS A 89 -3.65 -10.64 4.41
C LYS A 89 -3.86 -9.17 4.65
N VAL A 90 -4.78 -8.61 3.88
CA VAL A 90 -5.33 -7.29 4.14
C VAL A 90 -6.53 -7.45 5.07
N ASP A 91 -6.53 -6.71 6.17
CA ASP A 91 -7.65 -6.55 7.07
C ASP A 91 -8.65 -5.55 6.48
N GLU A 92 -9.66 -6.10 5.82
CA GLU A 92 -10.76 -5.32 5.21
C GLU A 92 -11.42 -4.34 6.20
N SER A 93 -11.43 -4.66 7.50
CA SER A 93 -12.02 -3.77 8.51
C SER A 93 -11.22 -2.49 8.69
N LYS A 94 -9.88 -2.57 8.63
CA LYS A 94 -8.99 -1.41 8.70
C LYS A 94 -9.01 -0.60 7.42
N ILE A 95 -9.07 -1.25 6.25
CA ILE A 95 -9.28 -0.54 4.98
C ILE A 95 -10.60 0.22 5.01
N THR A 96 -11.68 -0.44 5.39
CA THR A 96 -13.02 0.16 5.46
C THR A 96 -13.06 1.30 6.47
N CYS A 97 -12.43 1.12 7.63
CA CYS A 97 -12.24 2.16 8.63
C CYS A 97 -11.48 3.38 8.05
N PHE A 98 -10.36 3.17 7.35
CA PHE A 98 -9.62 4.26 6.74
C PHE A 98 -10.48 5.00 5.73
N VAL A 99 -11.13 4.30 4.81
CA VAL A 99 -11.92 4.96 3.77
C VAL A 99 -13.10 5.75 4.34
N ASN A 100 -13.78 5.23 5.36
CA ASN A 100 -14.97 5.88 5.93
C ASN A 100 -14.63 7.03 6.88
N GLU A 101 -13.49 6.96 7.57
CA GLU A 101 -13.14 7.91 8.64
C GLU A 101 -11.99 8.86 8.27
N ALA A 102 -11.29 8.62 7.15
CA ALA A 102 -10.19 9.48 6.74
C ALA A 102 -10.69 10.83 6.23
N SER A 103 -10.14 11.89 6.82
CA SER A 103 -10.21 13.22 6.23
C SER A 103 -9.23 13.35 5.06
N PRO A 104 -9.48 14.26 4.10
CA PRO A 104 -8.51 14.62 3.06
C PRO A 104 -7.11 14.98 3.61
N LYS A 105 -7.05 15.61 4.79
CA LYS A 105 -5.77 15.93 5.46
C LYS A 105 -5.02 14.67 5.90
N LEU A 106 -5.73 13.65 6.39
CA LEU A 106 -5.13 12.38 6.78
C LEU A 106 -4.66 11.61 5.54
N ALA A 107 -5.47 11.55 4.49
CA ALA A 107 -5.11 10.92 3.21
C ALA A 107 -3.79 11.46 2.64
N LYS A 108 -3.62 12.78 2.65
CA LYS A 108 -2.37 13.44 2.24
C LYS A 108 -1.16 13.03 3.09
N ARG A 109 -1.33 12.91 4.40
CA ARG A 109 -0.27 12.45 5.30
C ARG A 109 0.12 11.00 5.02
N VAL A 110 -0.87 10.13 4.85
CA VAL A 110 -0.67 8.72 4.46
C VAL A 110 0.09 8.62 3.15
N ALA A 111 -0.27 9.42 2.14
CA ALA A 111 0.43 9.40 0.86
C ALA A 111 1.92 9.81 0.99
N ILE A 112 2.22 10.88 1.74
CA ILE A 112 3.60 11.33 1.98
C ILE A 112 4.40 10.27 2.75
N GLU A 113 3.78 9.69 3.78
CA GLU A 113 4.42 8.67 4.60
C GLU A 113 4.70 7.39 3.80
N ALA A 114 3.73 6.94 3.00
CA ALA A 114 3.90 5.81 2.10
C ALA A 114 5.00 6.06 1.06
N LEU A 115 5.08 7.29 0.50
CA LEU A 115 6.15 7.67 -0.42
C LEU A 115 7.53 7.55 0.25
N SER A 116 7.68 8.13 1.44
CA SER A 116 8.95 8.07 2.18
C SER A 116 9.34 6.64 2.51
N ARG A 117 8.41 5.83 3.02
CA ARG A 117 8.67 4.43 3.38
C ARG A 117 8.98 3.59 2.16
N GLY A 118 8.25 3.76 1.07
CA GLY A 118 8.45 2.99 -0.16
C GLY A 118 9.81 3.21 -0.81
N LEU A 119 10.32 4.45 -0.76
CA LEU A 119 11.69 4.74 -1.20
C LEU A 119 12.73 3.98 -0.36
N SER A 120 12.58 3.97 0.97
CA SER A 120 13.45 3.18 1.86
C SER A 120 13.30 1.67 1.67
N LEU A 121 12.09 1.17 1.37
CA LEU A 121 11.87 -0.25 1.09
C LEU A 121 12.59 -0.69 -0.19
N ARG A 122 12.60 0.16 -1.22
CA ARG A 122 13.33 -0.10 -2.46
C ARG A 122 14.84 -0.24 -2.24
N GLU A 123 15.39 0.55 -1.33
CA GLU A 123 16.81 0.44 -0.92
C GLU A 123 17.06 -0.81 -0.08
N LYS A 124 16.13 -1.17 0.81
CA LYS A 124 16.24 -2.33 1.69
C LYS A 124 16.10 -3.66 0.95
N TYR A 125 15.25 -3.72 -0.07
CA TYR A 125 14.94 -4.94 -0.83
C TYR A 125 15.11 -4.74 -2.35
N PRO A 126 16.33 -4.44 -2.84
CA PRO A 126 16.53 -4.09 -4.24
C PRO A 126 16.13 -5.25 -5.18
N GLN A 127 16.42 -6.50 -4.81
CA GLN A 127 16.05 -7.69 -5.58
C GLN A 127 14.53 -7.94 -5.66
N ALA A 128 13.74 -7.44 -4.71
CA ALA A 128 12.28 -7.63 -4.68
C ALA A 128 11.54 -6.59 -5.56
N PHE A 129 12.11 -5.39 -5.71
CA PHE A 129 11.45 -4.22 -6.28
C PHE A 129 12.14 -3.65 -7.54
N SER A 130 13.28 -4.22 -7.97
CA SER A 130 13.99 -3.81 -9.19
C SER A 130 13.30 -4.27 -10.50
N SER A 131 12.57 -5.38 -10.45
CA SER A 131 12.21 -6.17 -11.65
C SER A 131 10.98 -5.68 -12.44
N ARG A 132 10.04 -4.96 -11.80
CA ARG A 132 8.82 -4.48 -12.49
C ARG A 132 9.02 -3.20 -13.28
N ALA A 133 9.93 -2.31 -12.85
CA ALA A 133 10.23 -1.07 -13.57
C ALA A 133 10.84 -1.31 -14.97
N ILE A 134 11.52 -2.46 -15.16
CA ILE A 134 12.18 -2.82 -16.43
C ILE A 134 11.19 -3.51 -17.40
N ARG A 135 10.28 -4.36 -16.89
CA ARG A 135 9.36 -5.15 -17.72
C ARG A 135 8.25 -4.34 -18.40
N THR A 136 7.88 -3.17 -17.88
CA THR A 136 6.82 -2.34 -18.48
C THR A 136 7.33 -1.56 -19.70
N GLN A 137 8.62 -1.19 -19.75
CA GLN A 137 9.18 -0.44 -20.88
C GLN A 137 9.42 -1.31 -22.13
N GLU A 138 9.65 -2.62 -21.97
CA GLU A 138 9.88 -3.53 -23.10
C GLU A 138 8.61 -4.00 -23.81
N LYS A 139 7.43 -3.88 -23.17
CA LYS A 139 6.15 -4.25 -23.80
C LYS A 139 5.49 -3.13 -24.60
N GLU A 140 5.91 -1.88 -24.41
CA GLU A 140 5.39 -0.73 -25.18
C GLU A 140 6.23 -0.41 -26.43
N THR A 141 7.33 -1.15 -26.67
CA THR A 141 8.24 -0.96 -27.81
C THR A 141 8.25 -2.12 -28.81
N ARG A 142 7.25 -3.01 -28.80
CA ARG A 142 7.08 -4.08 -29.79
C ARG A 142 5.72 -4.06 -30.45
#